data_AF-A0A2Z6RQD3-F1
#
_entry.id   AF-A0A2Z6RQD3-F1
#
_cell.length_a   1.000
_cell.length_b   1.000
_cell.length_c   1.000
_cell.angle_alpha   90.00
_cell.angle_beta   90.00
_cell.angle_gamma   90.00
#
_symmetry.space_group_name_H-M   'P 1'
#
loop_
_entity.id
_entity.type
_entity.pdbx_description
1 polymer ?
#
loop_
_entity_poly.entity_id
_entity_poly.type
_entity_poly.pdbx_seq_one_letter_code
_entity_poly.pdbx_strand_id
1 'polypeptide(L)'
;MSETNTPASTSTTATATGNDSVTLADEIKKYKSAELIEFLRKEEDLGLDDDDLEIIRNENVTGRAFLDMTEQKFRDCGLKIGPAVTLAKFAKECKEKKLRAFSSYRSLEEVLEKYGIRSNSITSIPQFEPVVDNNEAMRCEYISTILHTAVSLLGGLIISPQLTIIGTESSGRVDYAIKKKLDELLEEIICITEGKQNQPGKGVAQNLMQCRSSCEMNLDMLKKKRKADEAFETDYEYVYGIVSTATDWYFILYSTEAIYCTSRTEYRISLTEEALKDPTDLPQFY
;
A
#
# COMPACT_ATOMS: atom_id res chain seq x y z
N MET A 1 -21.64 52.08 5.68
CA MET A 1 -20.33 51.54 6.13
C MET A 1 -20.63 50.27 6.88
N SER A 2 -20.27 49.12 6.31
CA SER A 2 -20.34 47.83 6.98
C SER A 2 -19.03 47.13 6.69
N GLU A 3 -18.28 46.89 7.76
CA GLU A 3 -16.92 46.36 7.75
C GLU A 3 -16.93 44.88 7.38
N THR A 4 -16.15 44.57 6.34
CA THR A 4 -15.70 43.24 5.95
C THR A 4 -14.59 42.77 6.89
N ASN A 5 -14.76 41.63 7.56
CA ASN A 5 -13.67 40.91 8.21
C ASN A 5 -13.63 39.46 7.69
N THR A 6 -12.61 39.16 6.88
CA THR A 6 -12.21 37.81 6.49
C THR A 6 -10.80 37.58 7.01
N PRO A 7 -10.52 36.55 7.83
CA PRO A 7 -9.16 36.19 8.17
C PRO A 7 -8.55 35.36 7.03
N ALA A 8 -7.54 35.91 6.37
CA ALA A 8 -6.64 35.14 5.52
C ALA A 8 -5.75 34.25 6.40
N SER A 9 -5.91 32.93 6.30
CA SER A 9 -4.97 31.97 6.89
C SER A 9 -3.96 31.53 5.83
N THR A 10 -2.81 32.20 5.84
CA THR A 10 -1.61 31.78 5.11
C THR A 10 -0.99 30.60 5.87
N SER A 11 -1.21 29.37 5.42
CA SER A 11 -0.43 28.22 5.89
C SER A 11 0.84 28.11 5.06
N THR A 12 1.91 28.69 5.59
CA THR A 12 3.29 28.45 5.17
C THR A 12 3.66 27.01 5.52
N THR A 13 3.69 26.11 4.53
CA THR A 13 4.31 24.79 4.69
C THR A 13 5.82 24.97 4.73
N ALA A 14 6.36 24.99 5.94
CA ALA A 14 7.79 24.85 6.17
C ALA A 14 8.24 23.48 5.66
N THR A 15 9.08 23.47 4.63
CA THR A 15 9.87 22.31 4.22
C THR A 15 10.89 22.02 5.32
N ALA A 16 10.50 21.19 6.29
CA ALA A 16 11.44 20.54 7.18
C ALA A 16 12.03 19.33 6.45
N THR A 17 13.11 19.56 5.71
CA THR A 17 14.06 18.49 5.35
C THR A 17 14.79 18.03 6.61
N GLY A 18 14.13 17.18 7.39
CA GLY A 18 14.75 16.34 8.39
C GLY A 18 14.63 14.90 7.91
N ASN A 19 15.74 14.27 7.53
CA ASN A 19 15.78 12.81 7.47
C ASN A 19 15.72 12.30 8.91
N ASP A 20 14.52 12.25 9.48
CA ASP A 20 14.27 11.61 10.77
C ASP A 20 14.50 10.10 10.58
N SER A 21 15.74 9.67 10.83
CA SER A 21 16.09 8.25 10.74
C SER A 21 15.32 7.48 11.82
N VAL A 22 14.31 6.71 11.41
CA VAL A 22 13.55 5.82 12.31
C VAL A 22 14.51 4.89 13.02
N THR A 23 14.44 4.82 14.35
CA THR A 23 15.28 3.91 15.16
C THR A 23 14.55 2.59 15.40
N LEU A 24 15.29 1.52 15.70
CA LEU A 24 14.68 0.25 16.10
C LEU A 24 13.81 0.41 17.35
N ALA A 25 14.19 1.32 18.25
CA ALA A 25 13.36 1.70 19.39
C ALA A 25 12.00 2.30 18.99
N ASP A 26 11.89 3.02 17.87
CA ASP A 26 10.61 3.58 17.42
C ASP A 26 9.64 2.51 16.92
N GLU A 27 10.17 1.38 16.44
CA GLU A 27 9.39 0.18 16.14
C GLU A 27 8.98 -0.55 17.41
N ILE A 28 9.94 -0.88 18.28
CA ILE A 28 9.71 -1.63 19.53
C ILE A 28 8.72 -0.89 20.46
N LYS A 29 8.73 0.45 20.50
CA LYS A 29 7.77 1.25 21.30
C LYS A 29 6.30 0.92 21.01
N LYS A 30 5.98 0.35 19.84
CA LYS A 30 4.62 0.00 19.42
C LYS A 30 4.19 -1.38 19.89
N TYR A 31 5.13 -2.25 20.25
CA TYR A 31 4.84 -3.65 20.55
C TYR A 31 4.07 -3.81 21.87
N LYS A 32 2.98 -4.58 21.78
CA LYS A 32 2.32 -5.16 22.96
C LYS A 32 3.19 -6.28 23.54
N SER A 33 2.88 -6.73 24.76
CA SER A 33 3.72 -7.71 25.47
C SER A 33 3.96 -9.00 24.67
N ALA A 34 2.92 -9.55 24.02
CA ALA A 34 3.08 -10.75 23.17
C ALA A 34 4.02 -10.52 21.97
N GLU A 35 3.91 -9.39 21.29
CA GLU A 35 4.75 -9.03 20.14
C GLU A 35 6.21 -8.80 20.57
N LEU A 36 6.42 -8.20 21.75
CA LEU A 36 7.76 -8.04 22.33
C LEU A 36 8.41 -9.40 22.61
N ILE A 37 7.66 -10.35 23.17
CA ILE A 37 8.19 -11.69 23.48
C ILE A 37 8.59 -12.43 22.19
N GLU A 38 7.75 -12.36 21.15
CA GLU A 38 8.08 -12.92 19.83
C GLU A 38 9.31 -12.28 19.21
N PHE A 39 9.48 -10.96 19.38
CA PHE A 39 10.67 -10.25 18.93
C PHE A 39 11.93 -10.71 19.67
N LEU A 40 11.91 -10.73 21.01
CA LEU A 40 13.06 -11.15 21.82
C LEU A 40 13.45 -12.62 21.58
N ARG A 41 12.47 -13.49 21.32
CA ARG A 41 12.70 -14.92 21.01
C ARG A 41 13.51 -15.11 19.71
N LYS A 42 13.43 -14.18 18.76
CA LYS A 42 14.13 -14.27 17.46
C LYS A 42 15.58 -13.79 17.52
N GLU A 43 15.97 -13.10 18.58
CA GLU A 43 17.33 -12.58 18.78
C GLU A 43 18.18 -13.65 19.48
N GLU A 44 18.83 -14.51 18.69
CA GLU A 44 19.57 -15.68 19.17
C GLU A 44 20.76 -15.31 20.09
N ASP A 45 21.28 -14.08 19.97
CA ASP A 45 22.41 -13.58 20.75
C ASP A 45 22.04 -13.18 22.19
N LEU A 46 20.74 -13.11 22.52
CA LEU A 46 20.30 -12.78 23.87
C LEU A 46 20.43 -13.93 24.87
N GLY A 47 20.46 -15.18 24.38
CA GLY A 47 20.63 -16.37 25.21
C GLY A 47 19.55 -16.56 26.29
N LEU A 48 18.32 -16.13 26.01
CA LEU A 48 17.17 -16.26 26.90
C LEU A 48 16.55 -17.65 26.78
N ASP A 49 16.15 -18.24 27.91
CA ASP A 49 15.34 -19.45 27.91
C ASP A 49 13.83 -19.14 28.01
N ASP A 50 12.99 -20.18 27.94
CA ASP A 50 11.54 -20.01 28.00
C ASP A 50 11.07 -19.47 29.37
N ASP A 51 11.77 -19.79 30.46
CA ASP A 51 11.46 -19.32 31.82
C ASP A 51 11.72 -17.80 31.93
N ASP A 52 12.83 -17.32 31.36
CA ASP A 52 13.16 -15.89 31.29
C ASP A 52 12.07 -15.11 30.53
N LEU A 53 11.61 -15.64 29.39
CA LEU A 53 10.53 -15.01 28.60
C LEU A 53 9.18 -15.06 29.31
N GLU A 54 8.91 -16.09 30.12
CA GLU A 54 7.71 -16.20 30.93
C GLU A 54 7.67 -15.13 32.04
N ILE A 55 8.82 -14.81 32.65
CA ILE A 55 8.91 -13.69 33.61
C ILE A 55 8.51 -12.36 32.96
N ILE A 56 9.03 -12.07 31.76
CA ILE A 56 8.69 -10.84 31.01
C ILE A 56 7.19 -10.80 30.68
N ARG A 57 6.61 -11.95 30.33
CA ARG A 57 5.17 -12.11 30.06
C ARG A 57 4.32 -11.84 31.29
N ASN A 58 4.69 -12.42 32.44
CA ASN A 58 3.93 -12.32 33.68
C ASN A 58 3.90 -10.89 34.23
N GLU A 59 5.00 -10.15 34.06
CA GLU A 59 5.08 -8.72 34.38
C GLU A 59 4.41 -7.82 33.33
N ASN A 60 3.83 -8.41 32.27
CA ASN A 60 3.16 -7.72 31.17
C ASN A 60 4.01 -6.58 30.57
N VAL A 61 5.31 -6.81 30.43
CA VAL A 61 6.24 -5.80 29.91
C VAL A 61 5.89 -5.53 28.45
N THR A 62 5.58 -4.27 28.14
CA THR A 62 5.35 -3.80 26.76
C THR A 62 6.65 -3.32 26.14
N GLY A 63 6.72 -3.21 24.81
CA GLY A 63 7.94 -2.75 24.14
C GLY A 63 8.38 -1.35 24.56
N ARG A 64 7.43 -0.45 24.86
CA ARG A 64 7.74 0.85 25.48
C ARG A 64 8.36 0.70 26.87
N ALA A 65 7.77 -0.12 27.74
CA ALA A 65 8.28 -0.33 29.10
C ALA A 65 9.67 -0.97 29.06
N PHE A 66 9.86 -1.99 28.23
CA PHE A 66 11.13 -2.68 27.99
C PHE A 66 12.28 -1.72 27.70
N LEU A 67 12.06 -0.75 26.80
CA LEU A 67 13.08 0.23 26.44
C LEU A 67 13.51 1.09 27.65
N ASP A 68 12.65 1.27 28.65
CA ASP A 68 12.92 2.06 29.86
C ASP A 68 13.26 1.20 31.09
N MET A 69 13.40 -0.12 30.91
CA MET A 69 13.90 -1.02 31.92
C MET A 69 15.42 -0.86 32.09
N THR A 70 15.87 -1.11 33.31
CA THR A 70 17.28 -1.16 33.68
C THR A 70 17.61 -2.57 34.13
N GLU A 71 18.89 -2.91 34.19
CA GLU A 71 19.33 -4.20 34.75
C GLU A 71 18.70 -4.47 36.12
N GLN A 72 18.65 -3.46 36.99
CA GLN A 72 18.02 -3.59 38.30
C GLN A 72 16.52 -3.90 38.21
N LYS A 73 15.77 -3.19 37.35
CA LYS A 73 14.33 -3.47 37.17
C LYS A 73 14.08 -4.87 36.63
N PHE A 74 14.92 -5.36 35.71
CA PHE A 74 14.82 -6.73 35.23
C PHE A 74 15.07 -7.76 36.35
N ARG A 75 16.05 -7.49 37.23
CA ARG A 75 16.28 -8.33 38.43
C ARG A 75 15.11 -8.27 39.41
N ASP A 76 14.51 -7.10 39.60
CA ASP A 76 13.36 -6.91 40.49
C ASP A 76 12.11 -7.65 39.97
N CYS A 77 12.00 -7.83 38.64
CA CYS A 77 11.01 -8.71 38.01
C CYS A 77 11.28 -10.22 38.21
N GLY A 78 12.44 -10.59 38.76
CA GLY A 78 12.81 -11.99 39.02
C GLY A 78 13.79 -12.61 38.02
N LEU A 79 14.31 -11.85 37.04
CA LEU A 79 15.33 -12.36 36.12
C LEU A 79 16.67 -12.55 36.82
N LYS A 80 17.38 -13.62 36.43
CA LYS A 80 18.76 -13.85 36.87
C LYS A 80 19.69 -12.77 36.31
N ILE A 81 20.85 -12.65 36.95
CA ILE A 81 21.87 -11.64 36.63
C ILE A 81 22.24 -11.63 35.13
N GLY A 82 22.46 -12.80 34.53
CA GLY A 82 22.84 -12.90 33.11
C GLY A 82 21.79 -12.30 32.17
N PRO A 83 20.57 -12.87 32.11
CA PRO A 83 19.47 -12.34 31.30
C PRO A 83 19.19 -10.86 31.54
N ALA A 84 19.19 -10.41 32.80
CA ALA A 84 18.94 -9.01 33.15
C ALA A 84 19.99 -8.05 32.58
N VAL A 85 21.28 -8.42 32.61
CA VAL A 85 22.36 -7.62 32.01
C VAL A 85 22.21 -7.59 30.49
N THR A 86 21.97 -8.74 29.87
CA THR A 86 21.85 -8.86 28.40
C THR A 86 20.67 -8.04 27.88
N LEU A 87 19.49 -8.16 28.49
CA LEU A 87 18.28 -7.42 28.09
C LEU A 87 18.45 -5.91 28.26
N ALA A 88 19.05 -5.45 29.37
CA ALA A 88 19.30 -4.03 29.60
C ALA A 88 20.26 -3.43 28.56
N LYS A 89 21.31 -4.18 28.20
CA LYS A 89 22.25 -3.77 27.17
C LYS A 89 21.58 -3.72 25.80
N PHE A 90 20.81 -4.76 25.46
CA PHE A 90 20.08 -4.85 24.20
C PHE A 90 19.03 -3.74 24.06
N ALA A 91 18.29 -3.40 25.13
CA ALA A 91 17.34 -2.29 25.14
C ALA A 91 18.03 -0.95 24.82
N LYS A 92 19.26 -0.76 25.30
CA LYS A 92 20.08 0.42 24.98
C LYS A 92 20.55 0.40 23.53
N GLU A 93 21.05 -0.74 23.05
CA GLU A 93 21.46 -0.90 21.65
C GLU A 93 20.29 -0.62 20.69
N CYS A 94 19.07 -1.05 21.01
CA CYS A 94 17.86 -0.74 20.25
C CYS A 94 17.58 0.77 20.13
N LYS A 95 17.91 1.57 21.16
CA LYS A 95 17.75 3.05 21.13
C LYS A 95 18.74 3.74 20.19
N GLU A 96 19.91 3.15 20.00
CA GLU A 96 21.00 3.72 19.19
C GLU A 96 21.00 3.17 17.75
N LYS A 97 20.43 1.97 17.53
CA LYS A 97 20.34 1.30 16.23
C LYS A 97 19.36 2.02 15.32
N LYS A 98 19.89 2.83 14.40
CA LYS A 98 19.12 3.42 13.31
C LYS A 98 18.67 2.32 12.35
N LEU A 99 17.39 2.29 12.01
CA LEU A 99 16.92 1.45 10.93
C LEU A 99 17.49 2.01 9.62
N ARG A 100 18.07 1.10 8.85
CA ARG A 100 18.56 1.41 7.52
C ARG A 100 17.39 1.88 6.66
N ALA A 101 17.47 3.11 6.14
CA ALA A 101 16.45 3.65 5.26
C ALA A 101 16.29 2.74 4.03
N PHE A 102 15.06 2.48 3.59
CA PHE A 102 14.79 1.62 2.44
C PHE A 102 15.53 2.07 1.17
N SER A 103 15.73 3.38 1.00
CA SER A 103 16.50 3.97 -0.11
C SER A 103 17.99 3.61 -0.13
N SER A 104 18.52 3.06 0.97
CA SER A 104 19.94 2.70 1.07
C SER A 104 20.23 1.24 0.74
N TYR A 105 19.21 0.39 0.54
CA TYR A 105 19.41 -0.92 -0.08
C TYR A 105 19.69 -0.70 -1.57
N ARG A 106 20.71 -1.38 -2.09
CA ARG A 106 21.17 -1.23 -3.48
C ARG A 106 20.45 -2.17 -4.45
N SER A 107 19.84 -3.23 -3.93
CA SER A 107 19.11 -4.22 -4.72
C SER A 107 18.01 -4.88 -3.92
N LEU A 108 17.03 -5.47 -4.64
CA LEU A 108 16.00 -6.31 -4.04
C LEU A 108 16.60 -7.54 -3.34
N GLU A 109 17.68 -8.11 -3.89
CA GLU A 109 18.40 -9.25 -3.31
C GLU A 109 18.93 -8.93 -1.90
N GLU A 110 19.50 -7.74 -1.70
CA GLU A 110 19.96 -7.27 -0.38
C GLU A 110 18.81 -7.14 0.64
N VAL A 111 17.61 -6.79 0.17
CA VAL A 111 16.41 -6.73 1.01
C VAL A 111 15.93 -8.15 1.34
N LEU A 112 15.87 -9.05 0.36
CA LEU A 112 15.39 -10.42 0.54
C LEU A 112 16.30 -11.21 1.51
N GLU A 113 17.61 -11.07 1.40
CA GLU A 113 18.59 -11.72 2.30
C GLU A 113 18.38 -11.31 3.76
N LYS A 114 18.09 -10.02 4.02
CA LYS A 114 17.78 -9.52 5.37
C LYS A 114 16.60 -10.25 6.01
N TYR A 115 15.61 -10.65 5.21
CA TYR A 115 14.42 -11.37 5.69
C TYR A 115 14.58 -12.90 5.58
N GLY A 116 15.79 -13.40 5.35
CA GLY A 116 16.07 -14.83 5.26
C GLY A 116 15.52 -15.51 3.99
N ILE A 117 15.14 -14.72 2.99
CA ILE A 117 14.58 -15.21 1.73
C ILE A 117 15.76 -15.55 0.80
N ARG A 118 16.21 -16.81 0.88
CA ARG A 118 17.41 -17.33 0.19
C ARG A 118 17.23 -17.61 -1.30
N SER A 119 16.03 -17.41 -1.85
CA SER A 119 15.77 -17.68 -3.27
C SER A 119 15.14 -16.46 -3.93
N ASN A 120 15.51 -16.22 -5.18
CA ASN A 120 14.89 -15.24 -6.07
C ASN A 120 13.40 -15.56 -6.32
N SER A 121 12.92 -16.71 -5.82
CA SER A 121 11.51 -17.07 -5.84
C SER A 121 10.78 -16.41 -4.68
N ILE A 122 9.99 -15.38 -5.02
CA ILE A 122 9.03 -14.73 -4.10
C ILE A 122 8.03 -15.72 -3.47
N THR A 123 7.96 -16.96 -3.98
CA THR A 123 7.10 -18.04 -3.46
C THR A 123 7.44 -18.47 -2.03
N SER A 124 8.62 -18.15 -1.50
CA SER A 124 8.95 -18.40 -0.09
C SER A 124 8.51 -17.26 0.84
N ILE A 125 8.09 -16.11 0.29
CA ILE A 125 7.40 -15.08 1.07
C ILE A 125 6.01 -15.62 1.36
N PRO A 126 5.58 -15.70 2.63
CA PRO A 126 4.22 -16.08 2.96
C PRO A 126 3.26 -15.20 2.17
N GLN A 127 2.39 -15.82 1.37
CA GLN A 127 1.34 -15.07 0.72
C GLN A 127 0.50 -14.43 1.82
N PHE A 128 0.17 -13.15 1.64
CA PHE A 128 -0.77 -12.52 2.55
C PHE A 128 -2.09 -13.30 2.47
N GLU A 129 -2.39 -14.07 3.50
CA GLU A 129 -3.67 -14.74 3.70
C GLU A 129 -4.51 -13.82 4.59
N PRO A 130 -5.28 -12.87 4.03
CA PRO A 130 -6.24 -12.16 4.85
C PRO A 130 -7.22 -13.18 5.40
N VAL A 131 -7.25 -13.27 6.72
CA VAL A 131 -8.27 -14.02 7.43
C VAL A 131 -9.63 -13.51 6.94
N VAL A 132 -10.48 -14.44 6.52
CA VAL A 132 -11.88 -14.16 6.14
C VAL A 132 -12.49 -13.37 7.32
N ASP A 133 -12.92 -12.14 7.07
CA ASP A 133 -13.42 -11.14 8.04
C ASP A 133 -12.39 -10.17 8.68
N ASN A 134 -11.19 -10.00 8.12
CA ASN A 134 -10.34 -8.87 8.51
C ASN A 134 -11.06 -7.53 8.30
N ASN A 135 -10.73 -6.56 9.17
CA ASN A 135 -11.35 -5.23 9.14
C ASN A 135 -11.22 -4.61 7.73
N GLU A 136 -12.30 -4.00 7.26
CA GLU A 136 -12.34 -3.35 5.93
C GLU A 136 -11.21 -2.33 5.78
N ALA A 137 -10.87 -1.64 6.88
CA ALA A 137 -9.81 -0.64 6.94
C ALA A 137 -8.42 -1.13 6.49
N MET A 138 -7.96 -2.31 6.91
CA MET A 138 -6.64 -2.84 6.53
C MET A 138 -6.60 -3.23 5.05
N ARG A 139 -7.72 -3.72 4.49
CA ARG A 139 -7.80 -3.98 3.05
C ARG A 139 -7.72 -2.68 2.26
N CYS A 140 -8.47 -1.66 2.67
CA CYS A 140 -8.40 -0.32 2.06
C CYS A 140 -6.97 0.22 2.12
N GLU A 141 -6.31 0.12 3.28
CA GLU A 141 -4.94 0.61 3.48
C GLU A 141 -3.94 -0.11 2.57
N TYR A 142 -4.06 -1.43 2.42
CA TYR A 142 -3.21 -2.21 1.54
C TYR A 142 -3.41 -1.84 0.05
N ILE A 143 -4.66 -1.78 -0.40
CA ILE A 143 -5.02 -1.38 -1.77
C ILE A 143 -4.50 0.03 -2.04
N SER A 144 -4.80 0.97 -1.15
CA SER A 144 -4.34 2.36 -1.21
C SER A 144 -2.82 2.44 -1.33
N THR A 145 -2.09 1.70 -0.49
CA THR A 145 -0.61 1.69 -0.51
C THR A 145 -0.07 1.23 -1.86
N ILE A 146 -0.63 0.17 -2.44
CA ILE A 146 -0.22 -0.32 -3.77
C ILE A 146 -0.48 0.73 -4.83
N LEU A 147 -1.68 1.31 -4.85
CA LEU A 147 -2.07 2.31 -5.85
C LEU A 147 -1.20 3.56 -5.76
N HIS A 148 -1.00 4.10 -4.56
CA HIS A 148 -0.13 5.26 -4.34
C HIS A 148 1.32 4.99 -4.74
N THR A 149 1.83 3.79 -4.46
CA THR A 149 3.18 3.38 -4.88
C THR A 149 3.28 3.30 -6.39
N ALA A 150 2.33 2.63 -7.07
CA ALA A 150 2.30 2.53 -8.53
C ALA A 150 2.23 3.93 -9.19
N VAL A 151 1.35 4.81 -8.70
CA VAL A 151 1.23 6.20 -9.17
C VAL A 151 2.52 6.99 -8.97
N SER A 152 3.22 6.81 -7.83
CA SER A 152 4.48 7.52 -7.55
C SER A 152 5.62 7.11 -8.49
N LEU A 153 5.61 5.87 -8.98
CA LEU A 153 6.64 5.37 -9.89
C LEU A 153 6.48 5.88 -11.32
N LEU A 154 5.24 6.07 -11.79
CA LEU A 154 4.97 6.38 -13.19
C LEU A 154 4.98 7.88 -13.51
N GLY A 155 4.84 8.75 -12.50
CA GLY A 155 4.84 10.21 -12.67
C GLY A 155 3.66 10.74 -13.50
N GLY A 156 3.24 11.98 -13.26
CA GLY A 156 2.15 12.61 -14.04
C GLY A 156 0.75 11.99 -13.87
N LEU A 157 0.59 11.07 -12.91
CA LEU A 157 -0.67 10.45 -12.54
C LEU A 157 -1.19 11.06 -11.23
N ILE A 158 -2.51 11.19 -11.10
CA ILE A 158 -3.18 11.72 -9.91
C ILE A 158 -4.17 10.67 -9.43
N ILE A 159 -4.06 10.28 -8.15
CA ILE A 159 -5.05 9.42 -7.51
C ILE A 159 -6.11 10.27 -6.80
N SER A 160 -7.38 9.94 -7.02
CA SER A 160 -8.56 10.60 -6.45
C SER A 160 -9.38 9.57 -5.68
N PRO A 161 -9.24 9.49 -4.34
CA PRO A 161 -10.07 8.63 -3.51
C PRO A 161 -11.54 9.07 -3.56
N GLN A 162 -12.46 8.11 -3.53
CA GLN A 162 -13.90 8.32 -3.41
C GLN A 162 -14.50 9.23 -4.50
N LEU A 163 -13.99 9.14 -5.73
CA LEU A 163 -14.47 9.96 -6.85
C LEU A 163 -15.86 9.50 -7.33
N THR A 164 -16.75 10.46 -7.59
CA THR A 164 -18.01 10.19 -8.30
C THR A 164 -17.77 10.30 -9.80
N ILE A 165 -18.03 9.21 -10.52
CA ILE A 165 -18.12 9.20 -11.96
C ILE A 165 -19.53 9.63 -12.36
N ILE A 166 -19.60 10.59 -13.29
CA ILE A 166 -20.87 11.15 -13.76
C ILE A 166 -21.05 10.71 -15.21
N GLY A 167 -22.01 9.82 -15.45
CA GLY A 167 -22.49 9.45 -16.77
C GLY A 167 -23.91 9.94 -17.01
N THR A 168 -24.36 9.84 -18.26
CA THR A 168 -25.71 10.21 -18.69
C THR A 168 -26.77 9.23 -18.17
N GLU A 169 -26.47 7.92 -18.18
CA GLU A 169 -27.39 6.87 -17.70
C GLU A 169 -27.19 6.49 -16.23
N SER A 170 -25.94 6.52 -15.76
CA SER A 170 -25.64 6.24 -14.36
C SER A 170 -24.54 7.13 -13.83
N SER A 171 -24.61 7.45 -12.54
CA SER A 171 -23.55 8.12 -11.82
C SER A 171 -23.31 7.37 -10.52
N GLY A 172 -22.06 7.20 -10.13
CA GLY A 172 -21.72 6.39 -8.96
C GLY A 172 -20.31 6.64 -8.46
N ARG A 173 -20.09 6.26 -7.20
CA ARG A 173 -18.80 6.42 -6.54
C ARG A 173 -17.90 5.21 -6.83
N VAL A 174 -16.66 5.49 -7.19
CA VAL A 174 -15.55 4.54 -7.18
C VAL A 174 -14.69 4.79 -5.95
N ASP A 175 -14.03 3.75 -5.43
CA ASP A 175 -13.20 3.86 -4.23
C ASP A 175 -11.92 4.63 -4.51
N TYR A 176 -11.35 4.44 -5.70
CA TYR A 176 -10.30 5.30 -6.23
C TYR A 176 -10.51 5.53 -7.71
N ALA A 177 -9.98 6.65 -8.20
CA ALA A 177 -9.76 6.89 -9.61
C ALA A 177 -8.30 7.30 -9.82
N ILE A 178 -7.63 6.70 -10.79
CA ILE A 178 -6.35 7.20 -11.28
C ILE A 178 -6.62 8.01 -12.52
N LYS A 179 -6.11 9.24 -12.54
CA LYS A 179 -6.27 10.18 -13.64
C LYS A 179 -4.93 10.55 -14.25
N LYS A 180 -4.91 10.71 -15.57
CA LYS A 180 -3.81 11.31 -16.30
C LYS A 180 -4.35 12.50 -17.08
N LYS A 181 -3.84 13.69 -16.77
CA LYS A 181 -4.22 14.91 -17.48
C LYS A 181 -3.48 14.94 -18.82
N LEU A 182 -4.21 14.92 -19.93
CA LEU A 182 -3.64 15.00 -21.27
C LEU A 182 -3.57 16.45 -21.76
N ASP A 183 -4.66 17.21 -21.58
CA ASP A 183 -4.72 18.64 -21.87
C ASP A 183 -5.70 19.38 -20.90
N GLU A 184 -6.10 20.62 -21.20
CA GLU A 184 -7.04 21.38 -20.35
C GLU A 184 -8.45 20.77 -20.28
N LEU A 185 -8.82 19.93 -21.25
CA LEU A 185 -10.17 19.39 -21.46
C LEU A 185 -10.22 17.86 -21.48
N LEU A 186 -9.08 17.17 -21.62
CA LEU A 186 -8.97 15.71 -21.71
C LEU A 186 -8.23 15.13 -20.51
N GLU A 187 -8.88 14.19 -19.86
CA GLU A 187 -8.32 13.33 -18.82
C GLU A 187 -8.59 11.87 -19.17
N GLU A 188 -7.58 11.03 -19.06
CA GLU A 188 -7.78 9.58 -18.99
C GLU A 188 -8.07 9.20 -17.54
N ILE A 189 -8.98 8.25 -17.37
CA ILE A 189 -9.39 7.77 -16.04
C ILE A 189 -9.38 6.24 -15.98
N ILE A 190 -8.89 5.71 -14.88
CA ILE A 190 -9.03 4.31 -14.48
C ILE A 190 -9.96 4.27 -13.27
N CYS A 191 -11.08 3.57 -13.40
CA CYS A 191 -12.05 3.39 -12.32
C CYS A 191 -11.64 2.21 -11.41
N ILE A 192 -11.51 2.43 -10.10
CA ILE A 192 -11.05 1.39 -9.17
C ILE A 192 -12.11 1.14 -8.10
N THR A 193 -12.53 -0.12 -7.96
CA THR A 193 -13.54 -0.56 -6.99
C THR A 193 -12.95 -1.59 -6.03
N GLU A 194 -13.14 -1.38 -4.75
CA GLU A 194 -12.83 -2.35 -3.71
C GLU A 194 -13.93 -3.42 -3.67
N GLY A 195 -13.56 -4.64 -4.04
CA GLY A 195 -14.43 -5.81 -4.02
C GLY A 195 -14.38 -6.55 -2.69
N LYS A 196 -15.45 -7.28 -2.37
CA LYS A 196 -15.44 -8.26 -1.27
C LYS A 196 -14.95 -9.61 -1.79
N GLN A 197 -14.04 -10.25 -1.07
CA GLN A 197 -13.46 -11.55 -1.44
C GLN A 197 -14.52 -12.64 -1.69
N ASN A 198 -15.59 -12.67 -0.90
CA ASN A 198 -16.68 -13.63 -1.05
C ASN A 198 -17.73 -13.22 -2.10
N GLN A 199 -17.65 -12.00 -2.65
CA GLN A 199 -18.59 -11.45 -3.63
C GLN A 199 -17.89 -10.58 -4.71
N PRO A 200 -16.84 -11.07 -5.38
CA PRO A 200 -16.07 -10.27 -6.33
C PRO A 200 -16.91 -9.81 -7.53
N GLY A 201 -17.89 -10.62 -7.94
CA GLY A 201 -18.82 -10.28 -9.02
C GLY A 201 -19.63 -9.00 -8.77
N LYS A 202 -19.92 -8.65 -7.51
CA LYS A 202 -20.58 -7.37 -7.18
C LYS A 202 -19.67 -6.18 -7.44
N GLY A 203 -18.39 -6.30 -7.07
CA GLY A 203 -17.37 -5.29 -7.35
C GLY A 203 -17.18 -5.09 -8.86
N VAL A 204 -17.13 -6.20 -9.62
CA VAL A 204 -17.06 -6.17 -11.09
C VAL A 204 -18.27 -5.48 -11.71
N ALA A 205 -19.49 -5.84 -11.30
CA ALA A 205 -20.70 -5.20 -11.82
C ALA A 205 -20.73 -3.69 -11.51
N GLN A 206 -20.37 -3.31 -10.29
CA GLN A 206 -20.28 -1.90 -9.90
C GLN A 206 -19.26 -1.14 -10.76
N ASN A 207 -18.06 -1.69 -10.90
CA ASN A 207 -16.97 -1.08 -11.66
C ASN A 207 -17.35 -0.90 -13.15
N LEU A 208 -17.94 -1.94 -13.76
CA LEU A 208 -18.40 -1.89 -15.15
C LEU A 208 -19.41 -0.77 -15.42
N MET A 209 -20.35 -0.54 -14.49
CA MET A 209 -21.30 0.57 -14.62
C MET A 209 -20.59 1.94 -14.65
N GLN A 210 -19.51 2.09 -13.88
CA GLN A 210 -18.74 3.33 -13.84
C GLN A 210 -17.81 3.47 -15.06
N CYS A 211 -17.19 2.38 -15.52
CA CYS A 211 -16.42 2.37 -16.77
C CYS A 211 -17.30 2.74 -17.96
N ARG A 212 -18.51 2.17 -18.05
CA ARG A 212 -19.50 2.52 -19.08
C ARG A 212 -19.82 4.01 -19.07
N SER A 213 -20.13 4.54 -17.89
CA SER A 213 -20.48 5.95 -17.71
C SER A 213 -19.34 6.89 -18.12
N SER A 214 -18.10 6.53 -17.78
CA SER A 214 -16.89 7.27 -18.20
C SER A 214 -16.70 7.20 -19.72
N CYS A 215 -16.89 6.01 -20.32
CA CYS A 215 -16.72 5.78 -21.75
C CYS A 215 -17.72 6.59 -22.58
N GLU A 216 -18.98 6.66 -22.15
CA GLU A 216 -20.01 7.46 -22.79
C GLU A 216 -19.70 8.97 -22.70
N MET A 217 -19.21 9.43 -21.54
CA MET A 217 -18.81 10.84 -21.35
C MET A 217 -17.62 11.22 -22.24
N ASN A 218 -16.61 10.35 -22.34
CA ASN A 218 -15.47 10.55 -23.23
C ASN A 218 -15.93 10.67 -24.68
N LEU A 219 -16.80 9.77 -25.13
CA LEU A 219 -17.32 9.78 -26.49
C LEU A 219 -18.11 11.08 -26.79
N ASP A 220 -18.94 11.54 -25.86
CA ASP A 220 -19.67 12.81 -26.00
C ASP A 220 -18.74 14.04 -26.04
N MET A 221 -17.70 14.07 -25.19
CA MET A 221 -16.67 15.13 -25.24
C MET A 221 -15.92 15.14 -26.56
N LEU A 222 -15.53 13.97 -27.08
CA LEU A 222 -14.88 13.84 -28.38
C LEU A 222 -15.79 14.37 -29.50
N LYS A 223 -17.09 14.02 -29.48
CA LYS A 223 -18.08 14.53 -30.46
C LYS A 223 -18.22 16.04 -30.43
N LYS A 224 -18.16 16.66 -29.24
CA LYS A 224 -18.22 18.13 -29.06
C LYS A 224 -16.96 18.86 -29.52
N LYS A 225 -15.78 18.23 -29.44
CA LYS A 225 -14.50 18.83 -29.85
C LYS A 225 -14.30 18.85 -31.37
N ARG A 226 -14.89 17.92 -32.14
CA ARG A 226 -14.68 17.83 -33.60
C ARG A 226 -15.35 19.01 -34.33
N LYS A 227 -14.61 19.67 -35.23
CA LYS A 227 -15.21 20.54 -36.26
C LYS A 227 -15.95 19.66 -37.27
N ALA A 228 -16.98 20.19 -37.92
CA ALA A 228 -17.93 19.45 -38.76
C ALA A 228 -17.31 18.69 -39.97
N ASP A 229 -16.00 18.80 -40.19
CA ASP A 229 -15.34 18.50 -41.45
C ASP A 229 -14.50 17.20 -41.40
N GLU A 230 -14.36 16.57 -40.22
CA GLU A 230 -13.55 15.36 -39.97
C GLU A 230 -14.42 14.16 -39.49
N ALA A 231 -15.52 13.90 -40.18
CA ALA A 231 -16.57 12.95 -39.76
C ALA A 231 -16.25 11.44 -39.93
N PHE A 232 -14.97 11.04 -39.96
CA PHE A 232 -14.59 9.64 -40.22
C PHE A 232 -13.76 8.94 -39.11
N GLU A 233 -13.59 9.56 -37.94
CA GLU A 233 -13.00 8.86 -36.79
C GLU A 233 -14.07 8.06 -36.01
N THR A 234 -13.77 6.78 -35.84
CA THR A 234 -14.59 5.71 -35.24
C THR A 234 -15.26 6.12 -33.93
N ASP A 235 -16.51 5.70 -33.71
CA ASP A 235 -17.23 5.73 -32.41
C ASP A 235 -16.65 4.71 -31.40
N TYR A 236 -15.34 4.50 -31.46
CA TYR A 236 -14.62 3.53 -30.64
C TYR A 236 -13.93 4.28 -29.51
N GLU A 237 -14.39 4.02 -28.29
CA GLU A 237 -13.84 4.56 -27.06
C GLU A 237 -13.70 3.40 -26.08
N TYR A 238 -12.74 3.52 -25.17
CA TYR A 238 -12.52 2.52 -24.14
C TYR A 238 -12.10 3.14 -22.81
N VAL A 239 -12.39 2.44 -21.72
CA VAL A 239 -12.04 2.83 -20.36
C VAL A 239 -11.53 1.61 -19.61
N TYR A 240 -10.43 1.79 -18.90
CA TYR A 240 -9.89 0.77 -18.02
C TYR A 240 -10.55 0.81 -16.64
N GLY A 241 -10.77 -0.38 -16.08
CA GLY A 241 -11.29 -0.60 -14.74
C GLY A 241 -10.40 -1.54 -13.96
N ILE A 242 -10.38 -1.39 -12.64
CA ILE A 242 -9.72 -2.30 -11.72
C ILE A 242 -10.70 -2.66 -10.61
N VAL A 243 -10.82 -3.95 -10.30
CA VAL A 243 -11.49 -4.41 -9.09
C VAL A 243 -10.48 -5.14 -8.22
N SER A 244 -10.36 -4.77 -6.95
CA SER A 244 -9.42 -5.40 -6.03
C SER A 244 -10.11 -5.90 -4.77
N THR A 245 -9.85 -7.14 -4.39
CA THR A 245 -10.24 -7.70 -3.09
C THR A 245 -9.09 -7.64 -2.07
N ALA A 246 -8.05 -6.85 -2.36
CA ALA A 246 -6.70 -6.87 -1.78
C ALA A 246 -5.87 -8.11 -2.16
N THR A 247 -6.46 -9.30 -2.25
CA THR A 247 -5.77 -10.53 -2.70
C THR A 247 -5.81 -10.73 -4.20
N ASP A 248 -6.94 -10.43 -4.81
CA ASP A 248 -7.18 -10.65 -6.23
C ASP A 248 -7.42 -9.31 -6.90
N TRP A 249 -6.79 -9.13 -8.05
CA TRP A 249 -6.88 -7.93 -8.86
C TRP A 249 -7.43 -8.31 -10.24
N TYR A 250 -8.58 -7.74 -10.59
CA TYR A 250 -9.25 -7.94 -11.86
C TYR A 250 -9.07 -6.67 -12.69
N PHE A 251 -8.39 -6.78 -13.83
CA PHE A 251 -8.24 -5.67 -14.75
C PHE A 251 -9.28 -5.80 -15.85
N ILE A 252 -10.00 -4.72 -16.08
CA ILE A 252 -11.15 -4.63 -16.96
C ILE A 252 -10.82 -3.63 -18.07
N LEU A 253 -11.17 -3.98 -19.29
CA LEU A 253 -11.22 -3.05 -20.42
C LEU A 253 -12.66 -3.02 -20.90
N TYR A 254 -13.34 -1.90 -20.67
CA TYR A 254 -14.65 -1.64 -21.22
C TYR A 254 -14.49 -0.85 -22.52
N SER A 255 -15.11 -1.29 -23.60
CA SER A 255 -15.18 -0.55 -24.86
C SER A 255 -16.63 -0.44 -25.33
N THR A 256 -16.87 0.41 -26.33
CA THR A 256 -18.20 0.53 -26.96
C THR A 256 -18.68 -0.77 -27.62
N GLU A 257 -17.77 -1.73 -27.90
CA GLU A 257 -18.10 -2.98 -28.59
C GLU A 257 -18.07 -4.22 -27.69
N ALA A 258 -17.20 -4.25 -26.69
CA ALA A 258 -16.96 -5.42 -25.87
C ALA A 258 -16.40 -5.09 -24.49
N ILE A 259 -16.54 -6.06 -23.58
CA ILE A 259 -15.96 -6.04 -22.24
C ILE A 259 -14.92 -7.15 -22.15
N TYR A 260 -13.70 -6.79 -21.77
CA TYR A 260 -12.61 -7.72 -21.51
C TYR A 260 -12.25 -7.67 -20.03
N CYS A 261 -11.85 -8.80 -19.48
CA CYS A 261 -11.37 -8.92 -18.11
C CYS A 261 -10.24 -9.94 -18.10
N THR A 262 -9.20 -9.69 -17.30
CA THR A 262 -8.12 -10.66 -17.09
C THR A 262 -8.70 -12.02 -16.68
N SER A 263 -8.26 -13.09 -17.35
CA SER A 263 -8.80 -14.43 -17.15
C SER A 263 -8.68 -14.89 -15.69
N ARG A 264 -9.60 -15.76 -15.24
CA ARG A 264 -9.55 -16.41 -13.91
C ARG A 264 -8.30 -17.27 -13.68
N THR A 265 -7.45 -17.45 -14.68
CA THR A 265 -6.13 -18.07 -14.52
C THR A 265 -5.20 -17.05 -13.89
N GLU A 266 -4.54 -17.40 -12.78
CA GLU A 266 -3.58 -16.53 -12.09
C GLU A 266 -2.68 -15.80 -13.08
N TYR A 267 -2.87 -14.49 -13.23
CA TYR A 267 -1.90 -13.64 -13.88
C TYR A 267 -0.72 -13.49 -12.91
N ARG A 268 0.23 -14.43 -12.97
CA ARG A 268 1.46 -14.35 -12.20
C ARG A 268 2.38 -13.35 -12.87
N ILE A 269 2.44 -12.13 -12.31
CA ILE A 269 3.54 -11.21 -12.58
C ILE A 269 4.80 -11.90 -12.07
N SER A 270 5.55 -12.50 -12.98
CA SER A 270 6.83 -13.12 -12.66
C SER A 270 7.82 -12.01 -12.44
N LEU A 271 8.12 -11.72 -11.18
CA LEU A 271 9.20 -10.82 -10.80
C LEU A 271 10.53 -11.54 -11.05
N THR A 272 10.99 -11.55 -12.30
CA THR A 272 12.32 -12.06 -12.64
C THR A 272 13.35 -10.95 -12.53
N GLU A 273 14.62 -11.31 -12.40
CA GLU A 273 15.72 -10.35 -12.25
C GLU A 273 15.83 -9.41 -13.46
N GLU A 274 15.36 -9.85 -14.63
CA GLU A 274 15.31 -9.09 -15.88
C GLU A 274 14.20 -8.03 -15.86
N ALA A 275 13.00 -8.35 -15.33
CA ALA A 275 11.86 -7.44 -15.25
C ALA A 275 12.13 -6.20 -14.35
N LEU A 276 13.15 -6.27 -13.50
CA LEU A 276 13.60 -5.17 -12.63
C LEU A 276 14.72 -4.33 -13.27
N LYS A 277 15.34 -4.79 -14.36
CA LYS A 277 16.44 -4.12 -15.05
C LYS A 277 15.97 -3.32 -16.27
N ASP A 278 14.85 -3.69 -16.88
CA ASP A 278 14.28 -2.99 -18.03
C ASP A 278 12.75 -2.78 -17.87
N PRO A 279 12.28 -1.54 -17.60
CA PRO A 279 10.84 -1.24 -17.49
C PRO A 279 10.09 -1.34 -18.82
N THR A 280 10.78 -1.55 -19.94
CA THR A 280 10.21 -1.61 -21.29
C THR A 280 9.74 -3.01 -21.70
N ASP A 281 10.13 -4.06 -20.95
CA ASP A 281 9.78 -5.47 -21.20
C ASP A 281 8.43 -5.90 -20.60
N LEU A 282 7.61 -4.95 -20.15
CA LEU A 282 6.21 -5.24 -19.82
C LEU A 282 5.49 -5.67 -21.11
N PRO A 283 4.89 -6.88 -21.17
CA PRO A 283 4.21 -7.36 -22.37
C PRO A 283 3.16 -6.34 -22.81
N GLN A 284 3.22 -5.95 -24.09
CA GLN A 284 2.15 -5.16 -24.69
C GLN A 284 0.86 -5.99 -24.64
N PHE A 285 -0.15 -5.44 -23.95
CA PHE A 285 -1.50 -5.98 -24.00
C PHE A 285 -2.03 -5.78 -25.43
N TYR A 286 -2.19 -6.88 -26.17
CA TYR A 286 -2.95 -6.92 -27.42
C TYR A 286 -4.39 -7.29 -27.16
#